data_AF-A0A317E8K9-F1
#
_entry.id   AF-A0A317E8K9-F1
#
_cell.length_a   1.000
_cell.length_b   1.000
_cell.length_c   1.000
_cell.angle_alpha   90.00
_cell.angle_beta   90.00
_cell.angle_gamma   90.00
#
_symmetry.space_group_name_H-M   'P 1'
#
loop_
_entity.id
_entity.type
_entity.pdbx_description
1 polymer ?
#
loop_
_entity_poly.entity_id
_entity_poly.type
_entity_poly.pdbx_seq_one_letter_code
_entity_poly.pdbx_strand_id
1 'polypeptide(L)'
;MIFHPRIELSRLRDIGWKHWDPIGLAHRDDVPDEAWADEYDRYLLHVVRMICHGGSKREATAYLIGIASGHMGLSSVNADAAAATSQAIADYLMSLPDGPKTVR
;
A
#
# COMPACT_ATOMS: atom_id res chain seq x y z
N MET A 1 15.60 9.64 -9.01
CA MET A 1 14.67 10.77 -9.21
C MET A 1 13.68 10.77 -8.06
N ILE A 2 13.36 11.94 -7.49
CA ILE A 2 12.39 12.09 -6.39
C ILE A 2 11.21 12.89 -6.95
N PHE A 3 9.99 12.37 -6.79
CA PHE A 3 8.75 12.97 -7.26
C PHE A 3 7.72 13.00 -6.12
N HIS A 4 6.87 14.05 -6.08
CA HIS A 4 5.86 14.28 -5.05
C HIS A 4 4.46 14.38 -5.68
N PRO A 5 3.79 13.24 -5.97
CA PRO A 5 2.44 13.26 -6.52
C PRO A 5 1.45 13.88 -5.57
N ARG A 6 0.45 14.57 -6.12
CA ARG A 6 -0.81 14.79 -5.39
C ARG A 6 -1.60 13.49 -5.35
N ILE A 7 -1.49 12.78 -4.24
CA ILE A 7 -2.15 11.50 -4.00
C ILE A 7 -3.47 11.75 -3.29
N GLU A 8 -4.50 11.04 -3.72
CA GLU A 8 -5.77 10.93 -2.99
C GLU A 8 -5.70 9.76 -2.00
N LEU A 9 -5.79 10.08 -0.71
CA LEU A 9 -5.68 9.10 0.36
C LEU A 9 -6.82 8.07 0.31
N SER A 10 -8.03 8.51 -0.04
CA SER A 10 -9.18 7.62 -0.28
C SER A 10 -8.87 6.54 -1.31
N ARG A 11 -8.20 6.91 -2.41
CA ARG A 11 -7.82 5.95 -3.46
C ARG A 11 -6.79 4.95 -2.99
N LEU A 12 -5.84 5.35 -2.14
CA LEU A 12 -4.91 4.42 -1.51
C LEU A 12 -5.63 3.45 -0.58
N ARG A 13 -6.56 3.95 0.24
CA ARG A 13 -7.38 3.11 1.13
C ARG A 13 -8.17 2.07 0.35
N ASP A 14 -8.82 2.46 -0.75
CA ASP A 14 -9.52 1.52 -1.63
C ASP A 14 -8.61 0.39 -2.12
N ILE A 15 -7.37 0.72 -2.51
CA ILE A 15 -6.37 -0.27 -2.94
C ILE A 15 -6.00 -1.19 -1.77
N GLY A 16 -5.75 -0.62 -0.59
CA GLY A 16 -5.40 -1.38 0.62
C GLY A 16 -6.49 -2.37 1.03
N TRP A 17 -7.74 -1.90 1.11
CA TRP A 17 -8.89 -2.73 1.46
C TRP A 17 -9.18 -3.81 0.43
N LYS A 18 -9.02 -3.51 -0.86
CA LYS A 18 -9.28 -4.47 -1.91
C LYS A 18 -8.24 -5.59 -1.96
N HIS A 19 -6.97 -5.29 -1.68
CA HIS A 19 -5.87 -6.20 -2.01
C HIS A 19 -5.10 -6.73 -0.81
N TRP A 20 -4.88 -5.95 0.24
CA TRP A 20 -3.95 -6.33 1.30
C TRP A 20 -4.63 -6.88 2.54
N ASP A 21 -5.67 -6.18 3.02
CA ASP A 21 -6.40 -6.37 4.30
C ASP A 21 -6.11 -7.69 5.04
N PRO A 22 -4.92 -7.81 5.69
CA PRO A 22 -4.40 -9.11 6.09
C PRO A 22 -5.08 -9.63 7.37
N ILE A 23 -5.81 -8.77 8.08
CA ILE A 23 -6.60 -9.10 9.28
C ILE A 23 -8.11 -9.01 9.05
N GLY A 24 -8.55 -8.73 7.81
CA GLY A 24 -9.96 -8.78 7.42
C GLY A 24 -10.82 -7.72 8.09
N LEU A 25 -10.37 -6.46 8.14
CA LEU A 25 -11.13 -5.35 8.73
C LEU A 25 -12.15 -4.72 7.78
N ALA A 26 -11.98 -4.82 6.46
CA ALA A 26 -12.80 -4.09 5.48
C ALA A 26 -14.28 -4.51 5.45
N HIS A 27 -14.66 -5.58 6.14
CA HIS A 27 -16.01 -6.13 6.20
C HIS A 27 -16.55 -6.27 7.63
N ARG A 28 -15.93 -5.58 8.59
CA ARG A 28 -16.28 -5.67 10.00
C ARG A 28 -17.21 -4.54 10.40
N ASP A 29 -18.50 -4.86 10.55
CA ASP A 29 -19.52 -3.92 11.01
C ASP A 29 -19.29 -3.42 12.46
N ASP A 30 -18.46 -4.15 13.24
CA ASP A 30 -18.16 -3.86 14.64
C ASP A 30 -17.02 -2.85 14.83
N VAL A 31 -16.36 -2.44 13.75
CA VAL A 31 -15.18 -1.59 13.78
C VAL A 31 -15.43 -0.33 12.96
N PRO A 32 -15.37 0.87 13.54
CA PRO A 32 -15.45 2.10 12.75
C PRO A 32 -14.30 2.12 11.74
N ASP A 33 -14.61 2.32 10.46
CA ASP A 33 -13.64 2.40 9.35
C ASP A 33 -12.45 3.32 9.71
N GLU A 34 -12.72 4.41 10.42
CA GLU A 34 -11.75 5.43 10.80
C GLU A 34 -10.74 4.96 11.86
N ALA A 35 -11.11 4.01 12.73
CA ALA A 35 -10.29 3.62 13.88
C ALA A 35 -8.96 2.97 13.47
N TRP A 36 -8.90 2.35 12.29
CA TRP A 36 -7.70 1.68 11.77
C TRP A 36 -7.21 2.25 10.45
N ALA A 37 -8.01 3.08 9.78
CA ALA A 37 -7.62 3.72 8.53
C ALA A 37 -6.30 4.50 8.68
N ASP A 38 -6.12 5.22 9.79
CA ASP A 38 -4.91 6.00 10.04
C ASP A 38 -3.64 5.14 10.13
N GLU A 39 -3.74 3.92 10.68
CA GLU A 39 -2.60 3.02 10.75
C GLU A 39 -2.28 2.41 9.38
N TYR A 40 -3.30 1.96 8.65
CA TYR A 40 -3.14 1.42 7.30
C TYR A 40 -2.60 2.47 6.31
N ASP A 41 -3.07 3.70 6.41
CA ASP A 41 -2.60 4.82 5.61
C ASP A 41 -1.09 5.00 5.73
N ARG A 42 -0.54 4.89 6.95
CA ARG A 42 0.91 5.03 7.15
C ARG A 42 1.69 3.97 6.37
N TYR A 43 1.21 2.74 6.32
CA TYR A 43 1.86 1.67 5.57
C TYR A 43 1.75 1.88 4.07
N LEU A 44 0.56 2.25 3.58
CA LEU A 44 0.31 2.51 2.16
C LEU A 44 1.09 3.74 1.67
N LEU A 45 1.16 4.80 2.47
CA LEU A 45 1.98 5.99 2.20
C LEU A 45 3.49 5.67 2.25
N HIS A 46 3.91 4.70 3.07
CA HIS A 46 5.30 4.23 3.05
C HIS A 46 5.62 3.53 1.73
N VAL A 47 4.75 2.64 1.24
CA VAL A 47 4.90 2.01 -0.08
C VAL A 47 4.99 3.05 -1.19
N VAL A 48 4.11 4.05 -1.16
CA VAL A 48 4.17 5.19 -2.07
C VAL A 48 5.53 5.87 -2.04
N ARG A 49 6.05 6.21 -0.86
CA ARG A 49 7.36 6.88 -0.71
C ARG A 49 8.48 6.01 -1.28
N MET A 50 8.47 4.71 -1.00
CA MET A 50 9.45 3.78 -1.55
C MET A 50 9.45 3.84 -3.09
N ILE A 51 8.28 3.74 -3.72
CA ILE A 51 8.16 3.76 -5.19
C ILE A 51 8.55 5.12 -5.76
N CYS A 52 8.10 6.22 -5.17
CA CYS A 52 8.44 7.58 -5.63
C CYS A 52 9.93 7.91 -5.51
N HIS A 53 10.66 7.19 -4.65
CA HIS A 53 12.11 7.34 -4.45
C HIS A 53 12.93 6.35 -5.31
N GLY A 54 12.29 5.59 -6.20
CA GLY A 54 12.94 4.64 -7.11
C GLY A 54 13.06 3.22 -6.55
N GLY A 55 12.44 2.92 -5.41
CA GLY A 55 12.30 1.56 -4.90
C GLY A 55 11.46 0.70 -5.84
N SER A 56 11.78 -0.58 -5.88
CA SER A 56 11.09 -1.58 -6.70
C SER A 56 9.78 -2.04 -6.06
N LYS A 57 8.84 -2.52 -6.89
CA LYS A 57 7.62 -3.19 -6.42
C LYS A 57 7.91 -4.36 -5.48
N ARG A 58 9.01 -5.09 -5.71
CA ARG A 58 9.43 -6.21 -4.87
C ARG A 58 9.83 -5.77 -3.46
N GLU A 59 10.51 -4.63 -3.34
CA GLU A 59 10.85 -4.07 -2.02
C GLU A 59 9.59 -3.59 -1.29
N ALA A 60 8.66 -2.93 -2.00
CA ALA A 60 7.36 -2.57 -1.44
C ALA A 60 6.55 -3.79 -0.97
N THR A 61 6.56 -4.88 -1.73
CA THR A 61 5.92 -6.15 -1.33
C THR A 61 6.57 -6.73 -0.09
N ALA A 62 7.90 -6.77 -0.03
CA ALA A 62 8.63 -7.26 1.13
C ALA A 62 8.33 -6.41 2.38
N TYR A 63 8.18 -5.10 2.22
CA TYR A 63 7.75 -4.20 3.30
C TYR A 63 6.37 -4.58 3.84
N LEU A 64 5.36 -4.73 2.97
CA LEU A 64 4.00 -5.11 3.38
C LEU A 64 3.97 -6.50 4.06
N ILE A 65 4.74 -7.46 3.55
CA ILE A 65 4.89 -8.77 4.21
C ILE A 65 5.48 -8.60 5.61
N GLY A 66 6.53 -7.78 5.74
CA GLY A 66 7.19 -7.52 7.02
C GLY A 66 6.28 -6.83 8.04
N ILE A 67 5.41 -5.91 7.61
CA ILE A 67 4.39 -5.32 8.50
C ILE A 67 3.40 -6.39 8.96
N ALA A 68 2.88 -7.20 8.03
CA ALA A 68 1.91 -8.25 8.36
C ALA A 68 2.49 -9.29 9.33
N SER A 69 3.70 -9.80 9.10
CA SER A 69 4.29 -10.81 9.97
C SER A 69 4.89 -10.23 11.26
N GLY A 70 5.54 -9.08 11.17
CA GLY A 70 6.36 -8.52 12.25
C GLY A 70 5.59 -7.59 13.17
N HIS A 71 4.85 -6.62 12.60
CA HIS A 71 4.11 -5.62 13.38
C HIS A 71 2.72 -6.14 13.76
N MET A 72 2.00 -6.76 12.82
CA MET A 72 0.67 -7.34 13.09
C MET A 72 0.74 -8.76 13.67
N GLY A 73 1.91 -9.39 13.69
CA GLY A 73 2.14 -10.68 14.33
C GLY A 73 1.52 -11.88 13.61
N LEU A 74 1.21 -11.77 12.32
CA LEU A 74 0.58 -12.85 11.57
C LEU A 74 1.57 -13.98 11.27
N SER A 75 1.20 -15.20 11.66
CA SER A 75 1.98 -16.42 11.40
C SER A 75 1.87 -16.91 9.96
N SER A 76 0.82 -16.49 9.24
CA SER A 76 0.62 -16.75 7.82
C SER A 76 0.33 -15.42 7.12
N VAL A 77 1.15 -15.09 6.12
CA VAL A 77 1.02 -13.86 5.33
C VAL A 77 0.76 -14.22 3.88
N ASN A 78 -0.26 -13.60 3.28
CA ASN A 78 -0.53 -13.74 1.87
C ASN A 78 0.43 -12.85 1.05
N ALA A 79 1.48 -13.45 0.50
CA ALA A 79 2.48 -12.73 -0.31
C ALA A 79 1.88 -12.19 -1.63
N ASP A 80 0.92 -12.89 -2.22
CA ASP A 80 0.27 -12.46 -3.46
C ASP A 80 -0.59 -11.22 -3.24
N ALA A 81 -1.27 -11.13 -2.09
CA ALA A 81 -2.01 -9.93 -1.65
C ALA A 81 -1.09 -8.71 -1.51
N ALA A 82 0.07 -8.88 -0.86
CA ALA A 82 1.07 -7.82 -0.73
C ALA A 82 1.65 -7.40 -2.10
N ALA A 83 1.89 -8.36 -3.00
CA ALA A 83 2.35 -8.11 -4.36
C ALA A 83 1.31 -7.35 -5.19
N ALA A 84 0.05 -7.79 -5.16
CA ALA A 84 -1.06 -7.13 -5.85
C ALA A 84 -1.26 -5.69 -5.37
N THR A 85 -1.15 -5.46 -4.06
CA THR A 85 -1.24 -4.12 -3.47
C THR A 85 -0.11 -3.21 -3.95
N SER A 86 1.13 -3.72 -3.94
CA SER A 86 2.31 -2.97 -4.39
C SER A 86 2.21 -2.61 -5.88
N GLN A 87 1.70 -3.55 -6.69
CA GLN A 87 1.43 -3.36 -8.11
C GLN A 87 0.36 -2.29 -8.33
N ALA A 88 -0.79 -2.39 -7.64
CA ALA A 88 -1.89 -1.44 -7.77
C ALA A 88 -1.49 -0.02 -7.36
N ILE A 89 -0.66 0.15 -6.33
CA ILE A 89 -0.12 1.46 -5.95
C ILE A 89 0.82 1.98 -7.05
N ALA A 90 1.69 1.14 -7.62
CA ALA A 90 2.57 1.55 -8.70
C ALA A 90 1.77 2.02 -9.94
N ASP A 91 0.74 1.28 -10.32
CA ASP A 91 -0.14 1.63 -11.44
C ASP A 91 -0.93 2.91 -11.17
N TYR A 92 -1.42 3.09 -9.94
CA TYR A 92 -2.06 4.34 -9.52
C TYR A 92 -1.10 5.53 -9.65
N LEU A 93 0.12 5.42 -9.13
CA LEU A 93 1.10 6.51 -9.23
C LEU A 93 1.45 6.84 -10.68
N MET A 94 1.58 5.84 -11.56
CA MET A 94 1.82 6.03 -13.00
C MET A 94 0.65 6.72 -13.72
N SER A 95 -0.57 6.55 -13.22
CA SER A 95 -1.76 7.20 -13.78
C SER A 95 -1.87 8.69 -13.43
N LEU A 96 -1.10 9.16 -12.43
CA LEU A 96 -1.15 10.56 -12.01
C LEU A 96 -0.46 11.49 -13.04
N PRO A 97 -0.93 12.73 -13.23
CA PRO A 97 -0.39 13.66 -14.23
C PRO A 97 1.12 13.90 -14.09
N ASP A 98 1.60 13.94 -12.85
CA ASP A 98 2.99 14.17 -12.52
C ASP A 98 3.77 12.86 -12.28
N GLY A 99 3.14 11.71 -12.54
CA GLY A 99 3.54 10.35 -12.13
C GLY A 99 5.02 9.99 -12.25
N PRO A 100 5.51 8.92 -11.57
CA PRO A 100 6.91 8.55 -11.57
C PRO A 100 7.36 8.16 -12.99
N LYS A 101 7.92 9.12 -13.73
CA LYS A 101 8.35 8.92 -15.11
C LYS A 101 9.60 8.04 -15.11
N THR A 102 9.47 6.82 -15.61
CA THR A 102 10.64 6.04 -16.01
C THR A 102 11.18 6.67 -17.29
N VAL A 103 12.31 7.37 -17.19
CA VAL A 103 13.09 7.73 -18.38
C VAL A 103 13.59 6.41 -18.96
N ARG A 104 13.11 6.09 -20.16
CA ARG A 104 13.41 4.86 -20.89
C ARG A 104 14.81 4.89 -21.46
#